data_AF-X1G6X3-F1
#
_entry.id   AF-X1G6X3-F1
#
_cell.length_a   1.000
_cell.length_b   1.000
_cell.length_c   1.000
_cell.angle_alpha   90.00
_cell.angle_beta   90.00
_cell.angle_gamma   90.00
#
_symmetry.space_group_name_H-M   'P 1'
#
loop_
_entity.id
_entity.type
_entity.pdbx_description
1 polymer ?
#
loop_
_entity_poly.entity_id
_entity_poly.type
_entity_poly.pdbx_seq_one_letter_code
_entity_poly.pdbx_strand_id
1 'polypeptide(L)'
;MSTQLHKNFTDEQVKLLLKSYADKEIKINYILSTLGIKRRRFFELLNRYKKDPNNFSIQYNRKTINRKIDKTIETNIIKELNREKILILDKEVPIRCYNYTYIKDILENDYKQKVSLSTIINRAKANGFYLTKPKQKVHDREVIT
;
A
#
# COMPACT_ATOMS: atom_id res chain seq x y z
N MET A 1 7.26 -13.11 -19.30
CA MET A 1 6.19 -12.10 -19.15
C MET A 1 5.06 -12.67 -18.30
N SER A 2 4.81 -12.10 -17.12
CA SER A 2 3.70 -12.51 -16.26
C SER A 2 2.38 -11.97 -16.84
N THR A 3 1.65 -12.78 -17.60
CA THR A 3 0.35 -12.42 -18.19
C THR A 3 -0.75 -12.50 -17.14
N GLN A 4 -1.12 -11.34 -16.62
CA GLN A 4 -2.28 -11.20 -15.74
C GLN A 4 -3.55 -11.26 -16.59
N LEU A 5 -4.23 -12.42 -16.59
CA LEU A 5 -5.43 -12.65 -17.41
C LEU A 5 -6.50 -11.57 -17.30
N HIS A 6 -6.77 -11.11 -16.07
CA HIS A 6 -7.78 -10.07 -15.82
C HIS A 6 -7.47 -8.71 -16.48
N LYS A 7 -6.22 -8.48 -16.92
CA LYS A 7 -5.85 -7.25 -17.63
C LYS A 7 -6.16 -7.31 -19.13
N ASN A 8 -6.16 -8.52 -19.69
CA ASN A 8 -6.22 -8.72 -21.14
C ASN A 8 -7.57 -9.26 -21.60
N PHE A 9 -8.31 -9.93 -20.73
CA PHE A 9 -9.57 -10.59 -21.05
C PHE A 9 -10.67 -10.19 -20.08
N THR A 10 -11.89 -10.07 -20.60
CA THR A 10 -13.09 -9.92 -19.78
C THR A 10 -13.55 -11.29 -19.25
N ASP A 11 -14.33 -11.27 -18.17
CA ASP A 11 -14.87 -12.49 -17.58
C ASP A 11 -15.73 -13.25 -18.60
N GLU A 12 -16.50 -12.55 -19.42
CA GLU A 12 -17.35 -13.12 -20.47
C GLU A 12 -16.55 -13.82 -21.58
N GLN A 13 -15.47 -13.19 -22.06
CA GLN A 13 -14.60 -13.79 -23.09
C GLN A 13 -14.02 -15.12 -22.61
N VAL A 14 -13.61 -15.19 -21.35
CA VAL A 14 -13.08 -16.44 -20.81
C VAL A 14 -14.18 -17.44 -20.51
N LYS A 15 -15.38 -17.01 -20.08
CA LYS A 15 -16.53 -17.91 -19.95
C LYS A 15 -16.87 -18.56 -21.30
N LEU A 16 -16.87 -17.81 -22.40
CA LEU A 16 -17.11 -18.34 -23.74
C LEU A 16 -16.08 -19.40 -24.13
N LEU A 17 -14.79 -19.15 -23.89
CA LEU A 17 -13.71 -20.10 -24.17
C LEU A 17 -13.78 -21.36 -23.28
N LEU A 18 -14.20 -21.22 -22.02
CA LEU A 18 -14.39 -22.36 -21.12
C LEU A 18 -15.62 -23.18 -21.52
N LYS A 19 -16.68 -22.51 -21.99
CA LYS A 19 -17.89 -23.16 -22.50
C LYS A 19 -17.60 -23.95 -23.79
N SER A 20 -16.95 -23.36 -24.78
CA SER A 20 -16.59 -24.05 -26.02
C SER A 20 -15.65 -25.25 -25.80
N TYR A 21 -14.81 -25.21 -24.75
CA TYR A 21 -14.05 -26.37 -24.32
C TYR A 21 -14.94 -27.46 -23.69
N ALA A 22 -15.91 -27.07 -22.86
CA ALA A 22 -16.86 -27.99 -22.24
C ALA A 22 -17.75 -28.68 -23.29
N ASP A 23 -18.15 -27.93 -24.32
CA ASP A 23 -18.95 -28.40 -25.46
C ASP A 23 -18.10 -29.16 -26.51
N LYS A 24 -16.78 -29.30 -26.27
CA LYS A 24 -15.79 -30.00 -27.11
C LYS A 24 -15.61 -29.42 -28.52
N GLU A 25 -16.01 -28.18 -28.74
CA GLU A 25 -15.90 -27.50 -30.04
C GLU A 25 -14.45 -27.12 -30.38
N ILE A 26 -13.64 -26.81 -29.36
CA ILE A 26 -12.28 -26.28 -29.54
C ILE A 26 -11.24 -27.13 -28.79
N LYS A 27 -10.10 -27.36 -29.46
CA LYS A 27 -8.95 -28.03 -28.86
C LYS A 27 -8.30 -27.16 -27.77
N ILE A 28 -7.92 -27.79 -26.67
CA ILE A 28 -7.25 -27.12 -25.54
C ILE A 28 -5.99 -26.32 -25.95
N ASN A 29 -5.22 -26.80 -26.93
CA ASN A 29 -3.99 -26.14 -27.37
C ASN A 29 -4.27 -24.73 -27.90
N TYR A 30 -5.37 -24.55 -28.64
CA TYR A 30 -5.79 -23.26 -29.17
C TYR A 30 -6.16 -22.30 -28.03
N ILE A 31 -6.91 -22.77 -27.04
CA ILE A 31 -7.33 -21.95 -25.89
C ILE A 31 -6.12 -21.53 -25.05
N LEU A 32 -5.15 -22.42 -24.85
CA LEU A 32 -3.92 -22.12 -24.13
C LEU A 32 -3.07 -21.08 -24.86
N SER A 33 -2.97 -21.14 -26.20
CA SER A 33 -2.29 -20.11 -26.98
C SER A 33 -3.02 -18.77 -26.95
N THR A 34 -4.36 -18.78 -27.06
CA THR A 34 -5.17 -17.55 -27.04
C THR A 34 -5.09 -16.86 -25.68
N LEU A 35 -5.26 -17.60 -24.59
CA LEU A 35 -5.23 -17.02 -23.24
C LEU A 35 -3.79 -16.77 -22.73
N GLY A 36 -2.78 -17.40 -23.34
CA GLY A 36 -1.38 -17.31 -22.90
C GLY A 36 -1.17 -17.87 -21.49
N ILE A 37 -1.83 -18.98 -21.15
CA ILE A 37 -1.80 -19.60 -19.81
C ILE A 37 -1.19 -21.00 -19.83
N LYS A 38 -0.59 -21.42 -18.72
CA LYS A 38 -0.21 -22.82 -18.47
C LYS A 38 -1.44 -23.72 -18.24
N ARG A 39 -1.35 -24.96 -18.72
CA ARG A 39 -2.40 -25.99 -18.61
C ARG A 39 -3.01 -26.14 -17.20
N ARG A 40 -2.19 -26.10 -16.14
CA ARG A 40 -2.66 -26.16 -14.75
C ARG A 40 -3.68 -25.07 -14.41
N ARG A 41 -3.36 -23.81 -14.71
CA ARG A 41 -4.22 -22.67 -14.40
C ARG A 41 -5.49 -22.67 -15.26
N PHE A 42 -5.43 -23.19 -16.48
CA PHE A 42 -6.63 -23.41 -17.29
C PHE A 42 -7.61 -24.37 -16.60
N PHE A 43 -7.15 -25.52 -16.11
CA PHE A 43 -8.04 -26.47 -15.40
C PHE A 43 -8.53 -25.93 -14.06
N GLU A 44 -7.73 -25.13 -13.35
CA GLU A 44 -8.18 -24.42 -12.15
C GLU A 44 -9.35 -23.46 -12.49
N LEU A 45 -9.27 -22.72 -13.59
CA LEU A 45 -10.35 -21.83 -14.05
C LEU A 45 -11.58 -22.63 -14.50
N LEU A 46 -11.38 -23.72 -15.25
CA LEU A 46 -12.45 -24.59 -15.69
C LEU A 46 -13.21 -25.19 -14.49
N ASN A 47 -12.50 -25.64 -13.46
CA ASN A 47 -13.11 -26.17 -12.24
C ASN A 47 -13.91 -25.11 -11.49
N ARG A 48 -13.43 -23.85 -11.44
CA ARG A 48 -14.19 -22.74 -10.86
C ARG A 48 -15.45 -22.44 -11.65
N TYR A 49 -15.35 -22.40 -12.98
CA TYR A 49 -16.48 -22.19 -13.87
C TYR A 49 -17.53 -23.30 -13.74
N LYS A 50 -17.12 -24.58 -13.67
CA LYS A 50 -18.04 -25.71 -13.48
C LYS A 50 -18.76 -25.71 -12.13
N LYS A 51 -18.14 -25.17 -11.08
CA LYS A 51 -18.76 -25.07 -9.75
C LYS A 51 -19.86 -24.02 -9.71
N ASP A 52 -19.60 -22.85 -10.28
CA ASP A 52 -20.56 -21.75 -10.33
C ASP A 52 -20.33 -20.89 -11.59
N PRO A 53 -21.04 -21.18 -12.70
CA PRO A 53 -20.89 -20.43 -13.94
C PRO A 53 -21.34 -18.97 -13.83
N ASN A 54 -22.33 -18.71 -12.96
CA ASN A 54 -22.95 -17.39 -12.83
C ASN A 54 -21.99 -16.44 -12.11
N ASN A 55 -21.44 -16.86 -10.97
CA ASN A 55 -20.53 -16.05 -10.15
C ASN A 55 -19.05 -16.15 -10.57
N PHE A 56 -18.73 -16.82 -11.67
CA PHE A 56 -17.35 -16.91 -12.15
C PHE A 56 -16.81 -15.53 -12.55
N SER A 57 -15.68 -15.17 -11.96
CA SER A 57 -14.92 -13.95 -12.28
C SER A 57 -13.41 -14.21 -12.25
N ILE A 58 -12.68 -13.56 -13.15
CA ILE A 58 -11.22 -13.58 -13.25
C ILE A 58 -10.63 -12.33 -12.60
N GLN A 59 -11.48 -11.34 -12.30
CA GLN A 59 -11.08 -10.09 -11.70
C GLN A 59 -10.28 -10.31 -10.43
N TYR A 60 -9.14 -9.62 -10.38
CA TYR A 60 -8.24 -9.71 -9.26
C TYR A 60 -8.73 -8.83 -8.11
N ASN A 61 -9.43 -9.43 -7.16
CA ASN A 61 -9.88 -8.72 -5.96
C ASN A 61 -8.92 -8.97 -4.78
N ARG A 62 -8.22 -7.92 -4.32
CA ARG A 62 -7.50 -7.94 -3.04
C ARG A 62 -8.44 -7.49 -1.94
N LYS A 63 -8.80 -8.40 -1.03
CA LYS A 63 -9.63 -8.09 0.15
C LYS A 63 -8.93 -7.17 1.16
N THR A 64 -7.60 -7.22 1.26
CA THR A 64 -6.85 -6.49 2.29
C THR A 64 -5.79 -5.57 1.68
N ILE A 65 -5.73 -4.33 2.15
CA ILE A 65 -4.72 -3.36 1.76
C ILE A 65 -3.55 -3.46 2.76
N ASN A 66 -2.60 -4.36 2.49
CA ASN A 66 -1.46 -4.61 3.39
C ASN A 66 -0.47 -3.43 3.50
N ARG A 67 -0.60 -2.40 2.65
CA ARG A 67 0.26 -1.21 2.67
C ARG A 67 -0.24 -0.10 3.59
N LYS A 68 -1.43 -0.26 4.19
CA LYS A 68 -2.00 0.73 5.10
C LYS A 68 -1.76 0.28 6.53
N ILE A 69 -1.45 1.27 7.36
CA ILE A 69 -1.36 1.09 8.79
C ILE A 69 -2.77 1.11 9.35
N ASP A 70 -2.99 0.39 10.44
CA ASP A 70 -4.29 0.37 11.09
C ASP A 70 -4.68 1.78 11.56
N LYS A 71 -5.98 2.09 11.46
CA LYS A 71 -6.51 3.42 11.76
C LYS A 71 -6.25 3.81 13.23
N THR A 72 -6.25 2.83 14.13
CA THR A 72 -5.95 3.03 15.56
C THR A 72 -4.52 3.54 15.78
N ILE A 73 -3.56 3.02 15.03
CA ILE A 73 -2.17 3.43 15.08
C ILE A 73 -2.03 4.86 14.53
N GLU A 74 -2.72 5.19 13.43
CA GLU A 74 -2.72 6.56 12.89
C GLU A 74 -3.26 7.58 13.90
N THR A 75 -4.36 7.26 14.60
CA THR A 75 -4.90 8.16 15.62
C THR A 75 -3.95 8.34 16.79
N ASN A 76 -3.24 7.30 17.22
CA ASN A 76 -2.27 7.40 18.32
C ASN A 76 -1.04 8.23 17.91
N ILE A 77 -0.51 8.03 16.69
CA ILE A 77 0.59 8.85 16.17
C ILE A 77 0.23 10.33 16.19
N ILE A 78 -0.96 10.69 15.70
CA ILE A 78 -1.41 12.09 15.65
C ILE A 78 -1.62 12.64 17.07
N LYS A 79 -2.15 11.84 18.00
CA LYS A 79 -2.34 12.23 19.39
C LYS A 79 -1.01 12.59 20.07
N GLU A 80 0.01 11.75 19.94
CA GLU A 80 1.33 12.01 20.54
C GLU A 80 2.05 13.18 19.87
N LEU A 81 1.96 13.33 18.54
CA LEU A 81 2.50 14.50 17.83
C LEU A 81 1.87 15.82 18.29
N ASN A 82 0.58 15.82 18.61
CA ASN A 82 -0.09 17.00 19.14
C ASN A 82 0.38 17.35 20.56
N ARG A 83 0.61 16.35 21.41
CA ARG A 83 1.16 16.57 22.76
C ARG A 83 2.54 17.24 22.67
N GLU A 84 3.38 16.73 21.79
CA GLU A 84 4.71 17.30 21.57
C GLU A 84 4.64 18.72 20.98
N LYS A 85 3.68 18.99 20.09
CA LYS A 85 3.42 20.34 19.58
C LYS A 85 3.06 21.32 20.70
N ILE A 86 2.23 20.91 21.67
CA ILE A 86 1.86 21.75 22.81
C ILE A 86 3.09 22.11 23.64
N LEU A 87 3.98 21.14 23.90
CA LEU A 87 5.22 21.37 24.64
C LEU A 87 6.17 22.34 23.92
N ILE A 88 6.24 22.29 22.58
CA ILE A 88 7.08 23.20 21.80
C ILE A 88 6.50 24.63 21.78
N LEU A 89 5.18 24.76 21.88
CA LEU A 89 4.51 26.07 21.92
C LEU A 89 4.61 26.73 23.30
N ASP A 90 4.79 25.93 24.35
CA ASP A 90 5.00 26.43 25.70
C ASP A 90 6.35 27.16 25.81
N LYS A 91 6.32 28.41 26.26
CA LYS A 91 7.51 29.27 26.36
C LYS A 91 8.37 28.92 27.57
N GLU A 92 7.79 28.27 28.57
CA GLU A 92 8.50 27.84 29.79
C GLU A 92 9.38 26.60 29.54
N VAL A 93 9.04 25.83 28.50
CA VAL A 93 9.73 24.59 28.16
C VAL A 93 10.78 24.87 27.06
N PRO A 94 12.08 24.60 27.29
CA PRO A 94 13.13 24.89 26.31
C PRO A 94 13.21 23.87 25.16
N ILE A 95 12.09 23.32 24.70
CA ILE A 95 12.02 22.35 23.61
C ILE A 95 11.64 23.07 22.32
N ARG A 96 12.51 23.01 21.30
CA ARG A 96 12.32 23.73 20.02
C ARG A 96 12.09 22.81 18.82
N CYS A 97 12.13 21.50 19.02
CA CYS A 97 12.02 20.52 17.93
C CYS A 97 11.19 19.31 18.36
N TYR A 98 10.59 18.64 17.37
CA TYR A 98 9.88 17.39 17.57
C TYR A 98 10.87 16.23 17.74
N ASN A 99 10.67 15.41 18.76
CA ASN A 99 11.41 14.19 19.05
C ASN A 99 10.58 12.96 18.64
N TYR A 100 10.65 12.63 17.36
CA TYR A 100 9.94 11.47 16.80
C TYR A 100 10.43 10.12 17.36
N THR A 101 11.66 10.04 17.86
CA THR A 101 12.17 8.84 18.53
C THR A 101 11.42 8.60 19.83
N TYR A 102 11.20 9.66 20.62
CA TYR A 102 10.41 9.58 21.84
C TYR A 102 8.96 9.14 21.58
N ILE A 103 8.31 9.69 20.55
CA ILE A 103 6.97 9.25 20.14
C ILE A 103 6.97 7.76 19.76
N LYS A 104 8.02 7.29 19.06
CA LYS A 104 8.14 5.88 18.71
C LYS A 104 8.20 5.00 19.96
N ASP A 105 8.95 5.41 20.97
CA ASP A 105 9.09 4.65 22.21
C ASP A 105 7.78 4.63 23.01
N ILE A 106 7.04 5.75 23.06
CA ILE A 106 5.68 5.79 23.65
C ILE A 106 4.74 4.81 22.93
N LEU A 107 4.74 4.82 21.59
CA LEU A 107 3.89 3.93 20.80
C LEU A 107 4.21 2.46 21.07
N GLU A 108 5.49 2.11 21.23
CA GLU A 108 5.92 0.75 21.53
C GLU A 108 5.62 0.34 22.98
N ASN A 109 5.83 1.22 23.96
CA ASN A 109 5.69 0.90 25.38
C ASN A 109 4.23 0.97 25.86
N ASP A 110 3.54 2.09 25.60
CA ASP A 110 2.20 2.35 26.14
C ASP A 110 1.12 1.68 25.30
N TYR A 111 1.24 1.82 23.98
CA TYR A 111 0.23 1.35 23.04
C TYR A 111 0.54 -0.04 22.47
N LYS A 112 1.74 -0.59 22.71
CA LYS A 112 2.23 -1.87 22.15
C LYS A 112 2.17 -1.90 20.62
N GLN A 113 2.33 -0.75 19.98
CA GLN A 113 2.24 -0.55 18.55
C GLN A 113 3.63 -0.31 17.96
N LYS A 114 4.17 -1.32 17.26
CA LYS A 114 5.47 -1.19 16.60
C LYS A 114 5.34 -0.46 15.28
N VAL A 115 5.90 0.74 15.21
CA VAL A 115 5.90 1.59 14.01
C VAL A 115 7.32 2.02 13.68
N SER A 116 7.65 2.07 12.39
CA SER A 116 8.95 2.58 11.96
C SER A 116 9.04 4.09 12.14
N LEU A 117 10.24 4.61 12.44
CA LEU A 117 10.46 6.05 12.61
C LEU A 117 10.09 6.84 11.33
N SER A 118 10.41 6.29 10.15
CA SER A 118 10.09 6.91 8.87
C SER A 118 8.59 7.08 8.66
N THR A 119 7.77 6.14 9.16
CA THR A 119 6.32 6.28 9.15
C THR A 119 5.85 7.47 9.98
N ILE A 120 6.35 7.60 11.21
CA ILE A 120 5.98 8.69 12.13
C ILE A 120 6.35 10.03 11.48
N ILE A 121 7.57 10.14 10.94
CA ILE A 121 8.04 11.34 10.24
C ILE A 121 7.16 11.66 9.01
N ASN A 122 6.80 10.65 8.22
CA ASN A 122 5.93 10.85 7.05
C ASN A 122 4.55 11.35 7.46
N ARG A 123 3.99 10.84 8.56
CA ARG A 123 2.71 11.31 9.12
C ARG A 123 2.83 12.71 9.71
N ALA A 124 3.93 13.01 10.39
CA ALA A 124 4.23 14.35 10.90
C ALA A 124 4.28 15.38 9.76
N LYS A 125 5.02 15.09 8.69
CA LYS A 125 5.09 15.95 7.49
C LYS A 125 3.74 16.17 6.85
N ALA A 126 2.95 15.11 6.69
CA ALA A 126 1.62 15.20 6.07
C ALA A 126 0.63 16.04 6.89
N ASN A 127 0.80 16.14 8.21
CA ASN A 127 -0.11 16.83 9.13
C ASN A 127 0.48 18.12 9.73
N GLY A 128 1.61 18.62 9.22
CA GLY A 128 2.19 19.89 9.67
C GLY A 128 2.95 19.86 11.01
N PHE A 129 3.29 18.69 11.53
CA PHE A 129 4.12 18.51 12.73
C PHE A 129 5.61 18.41 12.40
N TYR A 130 6.07 19.10 11.34
CA TYR A 130 7.46 19.03 10.88
C TYR A 130 8.02 20.44 10.71
N LEU A 131 9.10 20.74 11.42
CA LEU A 131 9.82 22.00 11.28
C LEU A 131 10.79 21.91 10.10
N THR A 132 10.59 22.77 9.11
CA THR A 132 11.54 22.90 8.00
C THR A 132 12.83 23.55 8.52
N LYS A 133 13.98 23.07 8.02
CA LYS A 133 15.26 23.68 8.37
C LYS A 133 15.31 25.09 7.80
N PRO A 134 15.75 26.11 8.58
CA PRO A 134 15.95 27.45 8.05
C PRO A 134 17.00 27.40 6.93
N LYS A 135 16.81 28.19 5.88
CA LYS A 135 17.78 28.33 4.80
C LYS A 135 19.06 28.94 5.38
N GLN A 136 20.21 28.30 5.11
CA GLN A 136 21.50 28.89 5.46
C GLN A 136 21.72 30.16 4.63
N LYS A 137 22.17 31.23 5.27
CA LYS A 137 22.62 32.43 4.56
C LYS A 137 23.99 32.15 3.96
N VAL A 138 24.18 32.52 2.69
CA VAL A 138 25.50 32.54 2.07
C VAL A 138 26.34 33.61 2.78
N HIS A 139 27.59 33.30 3.08
CA HIS A 139 28.48 34.27 3.72
C HIS A 139 29.01 35.25 2.68
N ASP A 140 28.85 36.56 2.90
CA ASP A 140 29.33 37.62 2.00
C ASP A 140 30.83 37.93 2.18
N ARG A 141 31.66 36.92 2.51
CA ARG A 141 33.09 37.16 2.72
C ARG A 141 33.80 37.28 1.38
N GLU A 142 34.11 38.51 0.97
CA GLU A 142 35.04 38.80 -0.11
C GLU A 142 36.47 38.44 0.33
N VAL A 143 37.11 37.52 -0.39
CA VAL A 143 38.54 37.20 -0.19
C VAL A 143 39.33 38.17 -1.06
N ILE A 144 40.08 39.06 -0.42
CA ILE A 144 41.04 39.92 -1.13
C ILE A 144 42.25 39.04 -1.46
N THR A 145 42.41 38.70 -2.74
CA THR A 145 43.64 38.11 -3.31
C THR A 145 44.56 39.18 -3.86
#